data_AF-A0A0G8CRD1-F1
#
_entry.id   AF-A0A0G8CRD1-F1
#
_cell.length_a   1.000
_cell.length_b   1.000
_cell.length_c   1.000
_cell.angle_alpha   90.00
_cell.angle_beta   90.00
_cell.angle_gamma   90.00
#
_symmetry.space_group_name_H-M   'P 1'
#
loop_
_entity.id
_entity.type
_entity.pdbx_description
1 polymer ?
#
loop_
_entity_poly.entity_id
_entity_poly.type
_entity_poly.pdbx_seq_one_letter_code
_entity_poly.pdbx_strand_id
1 'polypeptide(L)'
;MKKFMGIATAAVFGLGIFTTSAKAETIVTTDVLNVRENPTTESQVVGKLLDGYKVNVLHTENGWSKVKLNSGKEAFISADYTKDTYYVTANVLNVRAGANTDSEILGKLKQDDVIETTHQVQNDWIQFEYNGKTAYVHVPYLTGKAPVKVQPAVKVEKTTKVQDTAKVREAVKAGEVAETQAKAKAQEATKAREAAEAQAEAKAQEAAKAREAAKAQAEAKAQAEAEAQAEAKAQEAAKAREAAKAEAAAEAQATAKAQEAAKAREAAKAEAAAEAQAAAKAQEAAKAREAAKAQEAAEAREAAKAQKPATQQPVAKETETSAPSSSRELRVVATAYTADPLENGYKAGDQVKSALGHNLTANPNMKLIAVDPSVIPLGSKVWVEGYGVAIAGDTGGAIKGNKIDVLMPDKGTSSNWGRKTVTVKVLN
;
A
#
# COMPACT_ATOMS: atom_id res chain seq x y z
N MET A 1 -40.12 23.46 5.02
CA MET A 1 -38.69 23.63 5.37
C MET A 1 -37.87 22.72 4.46
N LYS A 2 -36.90 23.27 3.71
CA LYS A 2 -36.06 22.51 2.77
C LYS A 2 -34.98 21.75 3.55
N LYS A 3 -34.96 20.42 3.49
CA LYS A 3 -33.87 19.61 4.05
C LYS A 3 -32.83 19.35 2.96
N PHE A 4 -31.67 19.98 3.07
CA PHE A 4 -30.53 19.66 2.22
C PHE A 4 -29.99 18.28 2.63
N MET A 5 -30.06 17.32 1.73
CA MET A 5 -29.46 16.00 1.91
C MET A 5 -28.09 16.02 1.22
N GLY A 6 -27.04 16.30 1.98
CA GLY A 6 -25.67 16.31 1.46
C GLY A 6 -25.22 14.90 1.11
N ILE A 7 -24.90 14.66 -0.17
CA ILE A 7 -24.34 13.39 -0.62
C ILE A 7 -22.87 13.35 -0.23
N ALA A 8 -22.57 12.63 0.86
CA ALA A 8 -21.19 12.29 1.21
C ALA A 8 -20.74 11.14 0.30
N THR A 9 -20.07 11.47 -0.80
CA THR A 9 -19.49 10.49 -1.73
C THR A 9 -18.30 9.78 -1.06
N ALA A 10 -18.58 8.75 -0.27
CA ALA A 10 -17.55 7.88 0.29
C ALA A 10 -16.89 7.08 -0.83
N ALA A 11 -15.71 7.51 -1.27
CA ALA A 11 -14.88 6.77 -2.21
C ALA A 11 -14.47 5.44 -1.55
N VAL A 12 -15.05 4.34 -2.02
CA VAL A 12 -14.66 2.98 -1.62
C VAL A 12 -13.33 2.66 -2.30
N PHE A 13 -12.23 3.08 -1.68
CA PHE A 13 -10.91 2.56 -2.02
C PHE A 13 -10.90 1.07 -1.71
N GLY A 14 -10.65 0.25 -2.73
CA GLY A 14 -10.59 -1.19 -2.58
C GLY A 14 -9.48 -1.59 -1.62
N LEU A 15 -9.71 -2.66 -0.84
CA LEU A 15 -8.64 -3.29 -0.07
C LEU A 15 -7.65 -3.97 -1.03
N GLY A 16 -6.73 -3.17 -1.55
CA GLY A 16 -5.44 -3.67 -1.98
C GLY A 16 -4.74 -4.33 -0.80
N ILE A 17 -3.99 -5.40 -1.07
CA ILE A 17 -3.18 -6.06 -0.05
C ILE A 17 -2.05 -5.09 0.29
N PHE A 18 -2.14 -4.42 1.45
CA PHE A 18 -1.06 -3.55 1.91
C PHE A 18 0.16 -4.39 2.25
N THR A 19 1.15 -4.41 1.36
CA THR A 19 2.51 -4.75 1.77
C THR A 19 2.93 -3.73 2.82
N THR A 20 3.44 -4.20 3.96
CA THR A 20 3.81 -3.36 5.09
C THR A 20 5.13 -2.63 4.80
N SER A 21 5.07 -1.66 3.90
CA SER A 21 6.20 -0.78 3.59
C SER A 21 6.67 -0.10 4.87
N ALA A 22 7.99 -0.13 5.11
CA ALA A 22 8.59 0.58 6.22
C ALA A 22 8.27 2.08 6.09
N LYS A 23 7.52 2.65 7.05
CA LYS A 23 7.26 4.09 7.09
C LYS A 23 8.59 4.83 7.32
N ALA A 24 9.05 5.54 6.30
CA ALA A 24 10.24 6.40 6.35
C ALA A 24 10.01 7.63 7.23
N GLU A 25 11.09 8.27 7.66
CA GLU A 25 11.02 9.69 8.02
C GLU A 25 11.07 10.51 6.72
N THR A 26 10.03 11.31 6.46
CA THR A 26 9.97 12.22 5.33
C THR A 26 10.34 13.64 5.77
N ILE A 27 11.20 14.32 5.03
CA ILE A 27 11.54 15.74 5.22
C ILE A 27 11.09 16.59 4.03
N VAL A 28 10.71 17.83 4.30
CA VAL A 28 10.50 18.86 3.26
C VAL A 28 11.87 19.34 2.75
N THR A 29 11.99 19.56 1.43
CA THR A 29 13.25 19.98 0.76
C THR A 29 13.10 21.28 -0.03
N THR A 30 12.19 22.16 0.40
CA THR A 30 11.89 23.44 -0.25
C THR A 30 11.53 24.49 0.80
N ASP A 31 11.90 25.75 0.58
CA ASP A 31 11.69 26.86 1.52
C ASP A 31 10.27 26.89 2.10
N VAL A 32 9.25 26.68 1.24
CA VAL A 32 7.83 26.73 1.60
C VAL A 32 7.03 25.70 0.79
N LEU A 33 6.61 24.61 1.44
CA LEU A 33 5.71 23.60 0.87
C LEU A 33 4.26 23.86 1.32
N ASN A 34 3.34 24.01 0.37
CA ASN A 34 1.92 24.18 0.68
C ASN A 34 1.27 22.84 1.07
N VAL A 35 0.53 22.85 2.18
CA VAL A 35 -0.32 21.74 2.64
C VAL A 35 -1.74 21.98 2.16
N ARG A 36 -2.37 20.99 1.55
CA ARG A 36 -3.68 21.12 0.88
C ARG A 36 -4.72 20.13 1.40
N GLU A 37 -5.99 20.45 1.21
CA GLU A 37 -7.09 19.60 1.67
C GLU A 37 -7.29 18.35 0.79
N ASN A 38 -6.97 18.43 -0.50
CA ASN A 38 -7.05 17.35 -1.49
C ASN A 38 -5.74 17.28 -2.30
N PRO A 39 -5.42 16.13 -2.95
CA PRO A 39 -4.21 15.94 -3.75
C PRO A 39 -4.31 16.61 -5.13
N THR A 40 -4.53 17.93 -5.16
CA THR A 40 -4.58 18.74 -6.40
C THR A 40 -4.02 20.15 -6.17
N THR A 41 -3.48 20.78 -7.21
CA THR A 41 -2.97 22.17 -7.18
C THR A 41 -4.07 23.20 -6.98
N GLU A 42 -5.31 22.85 -7.31
CA GLU A 42 -6.49 23.72 -7.19
C GLU A 42 -7.14 23.64 -5.80
N SER A 43 -6.75 22.65 -4.98
CA SER A 43 -7.33 22.47 -3.65
C SER A 43 -6.89 23.56 -2.67
N GLN A 44 -7.79 23.93 -1.75
CA GLN A 44 -7.54 24.89 -0.68
C GLN A 44 -6.25 24.55 0.09
N VAL A 45 -5.38 25.55 0.23
CA VAL A 45 -4.19 25.47 1.10
C VAL A 45 -4.64 25.58 2.55
N VAL A 46 -4.43 24.51 3.33
CA VAL A 46 -4.79 24.40 4.76
C VAL A 46 -3.61 24.67 5.69
N GLY A 47 -2.40 24.80 5.15
CA GLY A 47 -1.19 25.10 5.91
C GLY A 47 0.05 25.25 5.03
N LYS A 48 1.19 25.49 5.66
CA LYS A 48 2.51 25.55 5.02
C LYS A 48 3.54 24.85 5.91
N LEU A 49 4.47 24.13 5.29
CA LEU A 49 5.65 23.56 5.92
C LEU A 49 6.88 24.29 5.39
N LEU A 50 7.95 24.33 6.17
CA LEU A 50 9.23 24.94 5.79
C LEU A 50 10.26 23.86 5.50
N ASP A 51 11.37 24.26 4.86
CA ASP A 51 12.51 23.37 4.60
C ASP A 51 12.99 22.64 5.87
N GLY A 52 13.41 21.38 5.72
CA GLY A 52 13.85 20.51 6.81
C GLY A 52 12.74 20.06 7.77
N TYR A 53 11.48 20.50 7.60
CA TYR A 53 10.39 20.07 8.48
C TYR A 53 10.09 18.57 8.29
N LYS A 54 10.07 17.82 9.40
CA LYS A 54 9.75 16.38 9.42
C LYS A 54 8.24 16.13 9.33
N VAL A 55 7.82 15.28 8.40
CA VAL A 55 6.41 15.00 8.12
C VAL A 55 6.07 13.53 8.36
N ASN A 56 4.93 13.27 8.99
CA ASN A 56 4.37 11.93 9.13
C ASN A 56 3.52 11.60 7.90
N VAL A 57 4.14 11.00 6.89
CA VAL A 57 3.47 10.48 5.69
C VAL A 57 2.75 9.17 6.01
N LEU A 58 1.46 9.13 5.69
CA LEU A 58 0.61 7.95 5.84
C LEU A 58 0.66 7.06 4.59
N HIS A 59 0.64 7.69 3.41
CA HIS A 59 0.63 7.06 2.11
C HIS A 59 1.02 8.09 1.04
N THR A 60 1.62 7.65 -0.07
CA THR A 60 1.91 8.49 -1.23
C THR A 60 1.36 7.83 -2.48
N GLU A 61 0.62 8.59 -3.29
CA GLU A 61 0.01 8.13 -4.54
C GLU A 61 -0.01 9.28 -5.55
N ASN A 62 0.20 8.99 -6.84
CA ASN A 62 0.01 9.96 -7.95
C ASN A 62 0.72 11.31 -7.76
N GLY A 63 1.89 11.33 -7.11
CA GLY A 63 2.68 12.54 -6.84
C GLY A 63 2.30 13.30 -5.56
N TRP A 64 1.36 12.79 -4.75
CA TRP A 64 0.90 13.42 -3.53
C TRP A 64 1.06 12.51 -2.31
N SER A 65 1.71 13.03 -1.27
CA SER A 65 1.83 12.39 0.04
C SER A 65 0.67 12.83 0.92
N LYS A 66 -0.19 11.88 1.33
CA LYS A 66 -1.14 12.08 2.43
C LYS A 66 -0.38 12.11 3.74
N VAL A 67 -0.57 13.16 4.51
CA VAL A 67 0.16 13.45 5.75
C VAL A 67 -0.77 13.69 6.91
N LYS A 68 -0.32 13.33 8.11
CA LYS A 68 -1.03 13.63 9.37
C LYS A 68 -0.41 14.85 10.02
N LEU A 69 -1.19 15.91 10.16
CA LEU A 69 -0.78 17.15 10.84
C LEU A 69 -0.85 16.97 12.36
N ASN A 70 -0.09 17.80 13.09
CA ASN A 70 -0.07 17.80 14.58
C ASN A 70 -1.47 18.10 15.18
N SER A 71 -2.37 18.71 14.42
CA SER A 71 -3.78 18.92 14.78
C SER A 71 -4.65 17.65 14.68
N GLY A 72 -4.07 16.52 14.27
CA GLY A 72 -4.76 15.25 14.02
C GLY A 72 -5.47 15.17 12.67
N LYS A 73 -5.58 16.28 11.92
CA LYS A 73 -6.19 16.31 10.59
C LYS A 73 -5.27 15.66 9.54
N GLU A 74 -5.88 14.95 8.60
CA GLU A 74 -5.22 14.53 7.36
C GLU A 74 -5.19 15.70 6.36
N ALA A 75 -4.11 15.76 5.58
CA ALA A 75 -3.93 16.71 4.49
C ALA A 75 -2.98 16.12 3.43
N PHE A 76 -2.71 16.85 2.35
CA PHE A 76 -1.86 16.40 1.25
C PHE A 76 -0.74 17.41 0.97
N ILE A 77 0.45 16.91 0.65
CA ILE A 77 1.58 17.69 0.14
C ILE A 77 2.08 17.04 -1.15
N SER A 78 2.71 17.81 -2.05
CA SER A 78 3.35 17.24 -3.23
C SER A 78 4.62 16.49 -2.82
N ALA A 79 4.76 15.27 -3.32
CA ALA A 79 5.88 14.38 -3.02
C ALA A 79 7.20 14.89 -3.64
N ASP A 80 7.12 15.68 -4.71
CA ASP A 80 8.28 16.21 -5.46
C ASP A 80 9.15 17.16 -4.62
N TYR A 81 8.58 17.73 -3.54
CA TYR A 81 9.25 18.63 -2.59
C TYR A 81 9.53 17.96 -1.24
N THR A 82 9.52 16.63 -1.23
CA THR A 82 9.83 15.82 -0.05
C THR A 82 10.84 14.74 -0.36
N LYS A 83 11.60 14.38 0.66
CA LYS A 83 12.63 13.34 0.59
C LYS A 83 12.42 12.38 1.75
N ASP A 84 12.36 11.09 1.44
CA ASP A 84 12.30 10.00 2.41
C ASP A 84 13.71 9.54 2.78
N THR A 85 13.94 9.38 4.08
CA THR A 85 15.18 8.87 4.65
C THR A 85 14.98 7.44 5.17
N TYR A 86 15.78 6.52 4.66
CA TYR A 86 15.85 5.12 5.06
C TYR A 86 17.24 4.76 5.59
N TYR A 87 17.29 3.75 6.46
CA TYR A 87 18.51 3.17 7.03
C TYR A 87 18.60 1.70 6.67
N VAL A 88 19.78 1.23 6.28
CA VAL A 88 20.00 -0.17 5.89
C VAL A 88 20.04 -1.08 7.13
N THR A 89 19.22 -2.13 7.14
CA THR A 89 19.15 -3.12 8.23
C THR A 89 20.05 -4.35 8.00
N ALA A 90 20.43 -4.61 6.75
CA ALA A 90 21.28 -5.75 6.40
C ALA A 90 22.78 -5.43 6.56
N ASN A 91 23.57 -6.39 7.04
CA ASN A 91 25.04 -6.28 7.14
C ASN A 91 25.69 -5.83 5.82
N VAL A 92 25.18 -6.34 4.69
CA VAL A 92 25.54 -5.96 3.33
C VAL A 92 24.29 -5.98 2.46
N LEU A 93 23.97 -4.85 1.84
CA LEU A 93 22.86 -4.70 0.88
C LEU A 93 23.43 -4.36 -0.50
N ASN A 94 23.06 -5.12 -1.53
CA ASN A 94 23.49 -4.85 -2.90
C ASN A 94 22.69 -3.69 -3.51
N VAL A 95 23.38 -2.71 -4.06
CA VAL A 95 22.83 -1.62 -4.87
C VAL A 95 22.82 -2.07 -6.33
N ARG A 96 21.70 -1.90 -7.03
CA ARG A 96 21.47 -2.50 -8.35
C ARG A 96 21.10 -1.50 -9.43
N ALA A 97 21.33 -1.89 -10.69
CA ALA A 97 20.99 -1.09 -11.87
C ALA A 97 19.50 -1.15 -12.27
N GLY A 98 18.74 -2.11 -11.73
CA GLY A 98 17.30 -2.21 -11.96
C GLY A 98 16.53 -2.72 -10.73
N ALA A 99 15.22 -2.52 -10.72
CA ALA A 99 14.30 -3.00 -9.68
C ALA A 99 14.03 -4.53 -9.78
N ASN A 100 15.09 -5.34 -9.76
CA ASN A 100 15.04 -6.80 -9.78
C ASN A 100 16.36 -7.44 -9.30
N THR A 101 16.31 -8.73 -8.95
CA THR A 101 17.45 -9.52 -8.41
C THR A 101 18.53 -9.88 -9.43
N ASP A 102 18.25 -9.73 -10.72
CA ASP A 102 19.08 -10.28 -11.80
C ASP A 102 19.91 -9.18 -12.49
N SER A 103 19.56 -7.92 -12.23
CA SER A 103 20.29 -6.74 -12.71
C SER A 103 21.67 -6.56 -12.07
N GLU A 104 22.54 -5.87 -12.81
CA GLU A 104 23.92 -5.56 -12.41
C GLU A 104 23.99 -4.92 -11.02
N ILE A 105 24.99 -5.34 -10.22
CA ILE A 105 25.26 -4.79 -8.89
C ILE A 105 26.21 -3.59 -9.06
N LEU A 106 25.66 -2.38 -8.93
CA LEU A 106 26.40 -1.11 -9.02
C LEU A 106 27.25 -0.83 -7.78
N GLY A 107 26.93 -1.44 -6.64
CA GLY A 107 27.62 -1.19 -5.38
C GLY A 107 27.07 -1.98 -4.21
N LYS A 108 27.54 -1.65 -3.01
CA LYS A 108 27.10 -2.27 -1.76
C LYS A 108 27.00 -1.21 -0.66
N LEU A 109 25.93 -1.30 0.12
CA LEU A 109 25.73 -0.57 1.37
C LEU A 109 25.92 -1.52 2.55
N LYS A 110 26.25 -0.97 3.71
CA LYS A 110 26.42 -1.66 4.99
C LYS A 110 25.25 -1.35 5.90
N GLN A 111 25.13 -2.10 6.99
CA GLN A 111 24.18 -1.78 8.06
C GLN A 111 24.40 -0.35 8.56
N ASP A 112 23.29 0.34 8.88
CA ASP A 112 23.20 1.74 9.31
C ASP A 112 23.59 2.80 8.25
N ASP A 113 23.94 2.40 7.02
CA ASP A 113 24.09 3.34 5.90
C ASP A 113 22.74 4.02 5.62
N VAL A 114 22.80 5.32 5.27
CA VAL A 114 21.63 6.17 5.02
C VAL A 114 21.34 6.23 3.53
N ILE A 115 20.06 6.12 3.18
CA ILE A 115 19.54 6.26 1.81
C ILE A 115 18.51 7.37 1.82
N GLU A 116 18.71 8.35 0.94
CA GLU A 116 17.79 9.45 0.73
C GLU A 116 17.19 9.35 -0.67
N THR A 117 15.87 9.54 -0.79
CA THR A 117 15.21 9.55 -2.10
C THR A 117 13.97 10.42 -2.15
N THR A 118 13.65 10.90 -3.35
CA THR A 118 12.37 11.55 -3.69
C THR A 118 11.40 10.57 -4.39
N HIS A 119 11.81 9.32 -4.60
CA HIS A 119 11.03 8.31 -5.32
C HIS A 119 10.28 7.37 -4.38
N GLN A 120 9.02 7.10 -4.72
CA GLN A 120 8.18 6.13 -4.04
C GLN A 120 8.68 4.69 -4.24
N VAL A 121 8.33 3.82 -3.29
CA VAL A 121 8.53 2.37 -3.40
C VAL A 121 7.67 1.82 -4.54
N GLN A 122 8.28 1.01 -5.42
CA GLN A 122 7.61 0.29 -6.50
C GLN A 122 8.08 -1.17 -6.53
N ASN A 123 7.15 -2.11 -6.47
CA ASN A 123 7.41 -3.56 -6.50
C ASN A 123 8.44 -4.02 -5.44
N ASP A 124 8.38 -3.48 -4.22
CA ASP A 124 9.34 -3.69 -3.12
C ASP A 124 10.80 -3.25 -3.40
N TRP A 125 11.02 -2.44 -4.43
CA TRP A 125 12.26 -1.72 -4.69
C TRP A 125 12.05 -0.22 -4.49
N ILE A 126 13.12 0.46 -4.10
CA ILE A 126 13.17 1.92 -4.05
C ILE A 126 14.30 2.43 -4.94
N GLN A 127 13.99 3.43 -5.75
CA GLN A 127 14.93 4.12 -6.62
C GLN A 127 15.62 5.22 -5.84
N PHE A 128 16.92 5.43 -6.03
CA PHE A 128 17.68 6.53 -5.43
C PHE A 128 18.91 6.88 -6.30
N GLU A 129 19.59 7.98 -5.99
CA GLU A 129 20.85 8.33 -6.64
C GLU A 129 22.03 7.69 -5.88
N TYR A 130 22.88 6.95 -6.60
CA TYR A 130 24.10 6.36 -6.08
C TYR A 130 25.28 6.69 -7.00
N ASN A 131 26.25 7.45 -6.50
CA ASN A 131 27.43 7.89 -7.26
C ASN A 131 27.09 8.55 -8.62
N GLY A 132 26.08 9.43 -8.65
CA GLY A 132 25.64 10.12 -9.88
C GLY A 132 24.87 9.24 -10.87
N LYS A 133 24.40 8.06 -10.45
CA LYS A 133 23.60 7.14 -11.27
C LYS A 133 22.30 6.77 -10.57
N THR A 134 21.23 6.57 -11.35
CA THR A 134 20.01 5.93 -10.86
C THR A 134 20.31 4.51 -10.44
N ALA A 135 19.90 4.16 -9.21
CA ALA A 135 20.12 2.85 -8.63
C ALA A 135 18.91 2.39 -7.80
N TYR A 136 18.86 1.09 -7.52
CA TYR A 136 17.75 0.44 -6.83
C TYR A 136 18.24 -0.43 -5.67
N VAL A 137 17.49 -0.41 -4.58
CA VAL A 137 17.68 -1.32 -3.42
C VAL A 137 16.34 -1.86 -2.95
N HIS A 138 16.37 -3.02 -2.28
CA HIS A 138 15.19 -3.79 -1.93
C HIS A 138 14.67 -3.41 -0.53
N VAL A 139 13.42 -2.99 -0.44
CA VAL A 139 12.80 -2.34 0.73
C VAL A 139 12.76 -3.20 2.00
N PRO A 140 12.57 -4.52 1.95
CA PRO A 140 12.69 -5.39 3.13
C PRO A 140 14.03 -5.34 3.90
N TYR A 141 15.08 -4.73 3.34
CA TYR A 141 16.36 -4.49 4.02
C TYR A 141 16.56 -3.04 4.49
N LEU A 142 15.47 -2.27 4.56
CA LEU A 142 15.46 -0.87 4.96
C LEU A 142 14.53 -0.64 6.16
N THR A 143 14.80 0.41 6.94
CA THR A 143 13.90 0.92 7.98
C THR A 143 13.87 2.44 7.96
N GLY A 144 12.73 3.06 8.26
CA GLY A 144 12.64 4.50 8.51
C GLY A 144 13.17 4.92 9.88
N LYS A 145 13.43 3.96 10.79
CA LYS A 145 13.84 4.26 12.15
C LYS A 145 15.35 4.41 12.24
N ALA A 146 15.82 5.61 12.56
CA ALA A 146 17.23 5.88 12.80
C ALA A 146 17.86 4.93 13.84
N PRO A 147 19.07 4.40 13.59
CA PRO A 147 19.76 3.50 14.51
C PRO A 147 20.16 4.22 15.79
N VAL A 148 19.87 3.61 16.95
CA VAL A 148 20.18 4.17 18.26
C VAL A 148 21.67 3.96 18.57
N LYS A 149 22.51 4.91 18.15
CA LYS A 149 23.94 4.92 18.46
C LYS A 149 24.16 5.17 19.97
N VAL A 150 24.43 4.09 20.70
CA VAL A 150 24.76 4.16 22.13
C VAL A 150 26.13 4.80 22.30
N GLN A 151 26.18 6.08 22.67
CA GLN A 151 27.44 6.77 22.96
C GLN A 151 27.98 6.32 24.33
N PRO A 152 29.25 5.92 24.45
CA PRO A 152 29.86 5.68 25.75
C PRO A 152 29.97 7.00 26.53
N ALA A 153 29.53 6.99 27.80
CA ALA A 153 29.43 8.20 28.60
C ALA A 153 30.80 8.84 28.90
N VAL A 154 31.01 10.07 28.43
CA VAL A 154 32.20 10.87 28.77
C VAL A 154 32.07 11.40 30.20
N LYS A 155 33.03 11.03 31.05
CA LYS A 155 33.10 11.42 32.45
C LYS A 155 33.68 12.85 32.56
N VAL A 156 32.89 13.80 33.05
CA VAL A 156 33.31 15.20 33.19
C VAL A 156 33.93 15.43 34.57
N GLU A 157 35.24 15.72 34.62
CA GLU A 157 35.89 16.23 35.83
C GLU A 157 35.90 17.77 35.86
N LYS A 158 35.71 18.33 37.05
CA LYS A 158 35.79 19.77 37.30
C LYS A 158 37.25 20.18 37.52
N THR A 159 37.62 21.38 37.06
CA THR A 159 38.77 22.11 37.64
C THR A 159 38.55 23.62 37.60
N THR A 160 39.36 24.34 38.38
CA THR A 160 38.94 25.59 39.04
C THR A 160 39.46 26.87 38.35
N LYS A 161 38.78 27.99 38.59
CA LYS A 161 39.26 29.35 38.28
C LYS A 161 40.63 29.64 38.93
N VAL A 162 41.47 30.46 38.30
CA VAL A 162 42.06 31.71 38.83
C VAL A 162 42.59 32.54 37.64
N GLN A 163 42.28 33.84 37.59
CA GLN A 163 43.20 34.84 37.05
C GLN A 163 43.16 36.08 37.95
N ASP A 164 44.34 36.51 38.37
CA ASP A 164 44.61 37.62 39.26
C ASP A 164 45.71 38.46 38.59
N THR A 165 45.47 39.75 38.34
CA THR A 165 46.48 40.63 37.72
C THR A 165 46.49 42.03 38.30
N ALA A 166 47.41 42.20 39.26
CA ALA A 166 48.45 43.23 39.29
C ALA A 166 48.05 44.72 39.28
N LYS A 167 48.37 45.36 40.39
CA LYS A 167 48.43 46.80 40.65
C LYS A 167 49.87 47.31 40.44
N VAL A 168 50.07 48.49 39.83
CA VAL A 168 51.40 49.10 39.58
C VAL A 168 51.56 50.46 40.29
N ARG A 169 52.81 50.85 40.57
CA ARG A 169 53.27 52.02 41.34
C ARG A 169 54.47 52.72 40.62
N GLU A 170 55.12 53.80 41.09
CA GLU A 170 54.95 54.71 42.25
C GLU A 170 55.63 56.07 41.96
N ALA A 171 55.22 57.14 42.65
CA ALA A 171 56.02 58.38 42.85
C ALA A 171 56.30 59.25 41.58
N VAL A 172 56.71 60.54 41.63
CA VAL A 172 57.64 61.26 42.55
C VAL A 172 57.19 62.71 42.87
N LYS A 173 57.73 63.26 43.99
CA LYS A 173 57.61 64.62 44.56
C LYS A 173 58.23 65.73 43.64
N ALA A 174 58.23 67.05 43.92
CA ALA A 174 58.12 67.82 45.18
C ALA A 174 57.73 69.31 44.95
N GLY A 175 57.38 70.04 46.03
CA GLY A 175 57.24 71.51 46.04
C GLY A 175 56.41 72.02 47.23
N GLU A 176 57.02 72.82 48.11
CA GLU A 176 56.49 73.22 49.43
C GLU A 176 56.40 74.76 49.55
N VAL A 177 55.26 75.32 49.97
CA VAL A 177 55.07 76.43 50.96
C VAL A 177 53.59 76.85 51.09
N ALA A 178 53.28 77.62 52.14
CA ALA A 178 52.02 78.35 52.47
C ALA A 178 50.97 77.61 53.33
N GLU A 179 51.04 77.91 54.63
CA GLU A 179 50.16 77.41 55.70
C GLU A 179 48.92 78.33 55.93
N THR A 180 47.95 77.87 56.73
CA THR A 180 46.95 78.67 57.47
C THR A 180 45.65 79.22 56.82
N GLN A 181 45.11 78.65 55.72
CA GLN A 181 43.66 78.84 55.43
C GLN A 181 42.90 77.71 54.71
N ALA A 182 43.53 76.54 54.48
CA ALA A 182 42.93 75.45 53.69
C ALA A 182 42.21 74.34 54.51
N LYS A 183 42.34 74.30 55.84
CA LYS A 183 42.01 73.10 56.63
C LYS A 183 40.51 72.87 56.88
N ALA A 184 39.66 73.89 56.75
CA ALA A 184 38.20 73.78 56.91
C ALA A 184 37.48 73.27 55.64
N LYS A 185 37.80 73.84 54.46
CA LYS A 185 37.14 73.45 53.19
C LYS A 185 37.59 72.08 52.65
N ALA A 186 38.75 71.58 53.05
CA ALA A 186 39.22 70.25 52.66
C ALA A 186 38.40 69.12 53.30
N GLN A 187 38.09 69.21 54.60
CA GLN A 187 37.35 68.14 55.31
C GLN A 187 35.88 68.03 54.87
N GLU A 188 35.25 69.15 54.52
CA GLU A 188 33.88 69.18 54.01
C GLU A 188 33.77 68.55 52.61
N ALA A 189 34.75 68.84 51.73
CA ALA A 189 34.84 68.22 50.40
C ALA A 189 35.12 66.70 50.46
N THR A 190 35.95 66.23 51.40
CA THR A 190 36.18 64.78 51.58
C THR A 190 34.92 64.07 52.09
N LYS A 191 34.22 64.62 53.09
CA LYS A 191 32.96 64.04 53.58
C LYS A 191 31.86 64.00 52.50
N ALA A 192 31.76 65.05 51.68
CA ALA A 192 30.81 65.06 50.56
C ALA A 192 31.12 63.99 49.50
N ARG A 193 32.41 63.73 49.25
CA ARG A 193 32.86 62.69 48.33
C ARG A 193 32.64 61.28 48.88
N GLU A 194 32.98 61.02 50.14
CA GLU A 194 32.73 59.74 50.82
C GLU A 194 31.23 59.41 50.88
N ALA A 195 30.37 60.41 51.16
CA ALA A 195 28.93 60.23 51.14
C ALA A 195 28.38 59.91 49.73
N ALA A 196 28.91 60.56 48.68
CA ALA A 196 28.52 60.27 47.30
C ALA A 196 29.01 58.89 46.84
N GLU A 197 30.21 58.48 47.24
CA GLU A 197 30.80 57.17 46.93
C GLU A 197 30.03 56.03 47.62
N ALA A 198 29.70 56.18 48.91
CA ALA A 198 28.84 55.25 49.64
C ALA A 198 27.41 55.16 49.04
N GLN A 199 26.85 56.28 48.57
CA GLN A 199 25.53 56.28 47.91
C GLN A 199 25.57 55.65 46.50
N ALA A 200 26.68 55.77 45.79
CA ALA A 200 26.90 55.08 44.52
C ALA A 200 27.08 53.57 44.72
N GLU A 201 27.83 53.16 45.74
CA GLU A 201 28.05 51.75 46.09
C GLU A 201 26.75 51.07 46.55
N ALA A 202 25.93 51.75 47.37
CA ALA A 202 24.60 51.28 47.76
C ALA A 202 23.69 51.04 46.54
N LYS A 203 23.64 51.98 45.58
CA LYS A 203 22.88 51.83 44.33
C LYS A 203 23.43 50.71 43.44
N ALA A 204 24.75 50.50 43.42
CA ALA A 204 25.37 49.39 42.70
C ALA A 204 24.97 48.02 43.31
N GLN A 205 24.92 47.92 44.64
CA GLN A 205 24.47 46.71 45.34
C GLN A 205 22.96 46.44 45.13
N GLU A 206 22.13 47.48 45.12
CA GLU A 206 20.69 47.37 44.81
C GLU A 206 20.47 46.89 43.36
N ALA A 207 21.19 47.47 42.39
CA ALA A 207 21.15 47.05 40.99
C ALA A 207 21.68 45.62 40.78
N ALA A 208 22.67 45.18 41.58
CA ALA A 208 23.15 43.79 41.55
C ALA A 208 22.08 42.81 42.04
N LYS A 209 21.41 43.09 43.17
CA LYS A 209 20.31 42.27 43.69
C LYS A 209 19.12 42.21 42.73
N ALA A 210 18.78 43.33 42.09
CA ALA A 210 17.72 43.37 41.08
C ALA A 210 18.04 42.48 39.86
N ARG A 211 19.30 42.46 39.40
CA ARG A 211 19.76 41.58 38.32
C ARG A 211 19.74 40.10 38.72
N GLU A 212 20.11 39.79 39.96
CA GLU A 212 20.08 38.41 40.48
C GLU A 212 18.65 37.88 40.60
N ALA A 213 17.72 38.70 41.11
CA ALA A 213 16.29 38.37 41.16
C ALA A 213 15.68 38.16 39.76
N ALA A 214 16.03 39.01 38.79
CA ALA A 214 15.59 38.87 37.41
C ALA A 214 16.13 37.58 36.75
N LYS A 215 17.39 37.20 37.05
CA LYS A 215 17.99 35.93 36.59
C LYS A 215 17.26 34.72 37.19
N ALA A 216 16.95 34.75 38.49
CA ALA A 216 16.20 33.69 39.15
C ALA A 216 14.77 33.52 38.58
N GLN A 217 14.07 34.63 38.27
CA GLN A 217 12.78 34.56 37.58
C GLN A 217 12.89 33.99 36.15
N ALA A 218 13.93 34.34 35.40
CA ALA A 218 14.17 33.81 34.06
C ALA A 218 14.45 32.30 34.09
N GLU A 219 15.27 31.82 35.03
CA GLU A 219 15.56 30.40 35.24
C GLU A 219 14.30 29.61 35.64
N ALA A 220 13.49 30.15 36.58
CA ALA A 220 12.23 29.53 36.97
C ALA A 220 11.21 29.45 35.80
N LYS A 221 11.11 30.49 34.96
CA LYS A 221 10.25 30.48 33.77
C LYS A 221 10.71 29.46 32.73
N ALA A 222 12.02 29.38 32.48
CA ALA A 222 12.59 28.38 31.57
C ALA A 222 12.36 26.95 32.06
N GLN A 223 12.44 26.70 33.37
CA GLN A 223 12.15 25.40 33.96
C GLN A 223 10.66 25.02 33.81
N ALA A 224 9.74 25.95 34.06
CA ALA A 224 8.31 25.71 33.88
C ALA A 224 7.93 25.46 32.40
N GLU A 225 8.54 26.18 31.45
CA GLU A 225 8.35 25.95 30.02
C GLU A 225 8.90 24.58 29.57
N ALA A 226 10.03 24.13 30.14
CA ALA A 226 10.59 22.81 29.86
C ALA A 226 9.71 21.67 30.41
N GLU A 227 9.14 21.84 31.61
CA GLU A 227 8.24 20.87 32.24
C GLU A 227 6.92 20.74 31.46
N ALA A 228 6.32 21.86 31.05
CA ALA A 228 5.13 21.87 30.20
C ALA A 228 5.38 21.20 28.83
N GLN A 229 6.56 21.39 28.23
CA GLN A 229 6.93 20.69 26.99
C GLN A 229 7.15 19.18 27.20
N ALA A 230 7.66 18.76 28.36
CA ALA A 230 7.82 17.35 28.69
C ALA A 230 6.45 16.67 28.88
N GLU A 231 5.51 17.33 29.58
CA GLU A 231 4.15 16.82 29.77
C GLU A 231 3.38 16.72 28.44
N ALA A 232 3.47 17.74 27.58
CA ALA A 232 2.86 17.71 26.24
C ALA A 232 3.36 16.52 25.40
N LYS A 233 4.67 16.25 25.40
CA LYS A 233 5.28 15.09 24.73
C LYS A 233 4.82 13.75 25.35
N ALA A 234 4.64 13.69 26.67
CA ALA A 234 4.12 12.50 27.34
C ALA A 234 2.66 12.21 26.93
N GLN A 235 1.81 13.24 26.84
CA GLN A 235 0.43 13.11 26.38
C GLN A 235 0.34 12.71 24.90
N GLU A 236 1.22 13.24 24.04
CA GLU A 236 1.32 12.85 22.63
C GLU A 236 1.75 11.38 22.49
N ALA A 237 2.76 10.95 23.24
CA ALA A 237 3.22 9.56 23.28
C ALA A 237 2.14 8.59 23.80
N ALA A 238 1.31 9.01 24.76
CA ALA A 238 0.17 8.22 25.24
C ALA A 238 -0.89 8.02 24.14
N LYS A 239 -1.29 9.09 23.44
CA LYS A 239 -2.23 9.03 22.30
C LYS A 239 -1.69 8.19 21.14
N ALA A 240 -0.39 8.27 20.85
CA ALA A 240 0.24 7.45 19.83
C ALA A 240 0.20 5.95 20.17
N ARG A 241 0.41 5.58 21.45
CA ARG A 241 0.29 4.19 21.93
C ARG A 241 -1.14 3.67 21.86
N GLU A 242 -2.13 4.50 22.18
CA GLU A 242 -3.55 4.14 22.08
C GLU A 242 -3.97 3.91 20.61
N ALA A 243 -3.56 4.81 19.70
CA ALA A 243 -3.80 4.66 18.26
C ALA A 243 -3.15 3.39 17.70
N ALA A 244 -1.89 3.09 18.05
CA ALA A 244 -1.21 1.87 17.62
C ALA A 244 -1.90 0.59 18.15
N LYS A 245 -2.47 0.64 19.36
CA LYS A 245 -3.25 -0.47 19.93
C LYS A 245 -4.57 -0.69 19.18
N ALA A 246 -5.22 0.39 18.73
CA ALA A 246 -6.43 0.30 17.91
C ALA A 246 -6.15 -0.24 16.49
N GLU A 247 -5.04 0.19 15.88
CA GLU A 247 -4.57 -0.29 14.56
C GLU A 247 -4.27 -1.80 14.62
N ALA A 248 -3.50 -2.26 15.62
CA ALA A 248 -3.21 -3.69 15.83
C ALA A 248 -4.48 -4.53 16.10
N ALA A 249 -5.48 -3.99 16.80
CA ALA A 249 -6.75 -4.67 17.03
C ALA A 249 -7.57 -4.83 15.73
N ALA A 250 -7.56 -3.80 14.86
CA ALA A 250 -8.21 -3.86 13.55
C ALA A 250 -7.52 -4.86 12.61
N GLU A 251 -6.19 -4.89 12.59
CA GLU A 251 -5.39 -5.84 11.81
C GLU A 251 -5.62 -7.29 12.26
N ALA A 252 -5.67 -7.54 13.57
CA ALA A 252 -6.03 -8.85 14.12
C ALA A 252 -7.44 -9.30 13.70
N GLN A 253 -8.42 -8.38 13.71
CA GLN A 253 -9.78 -8.67 13.28
C GLN A 253 -9.88 -8.93 11.76
N ALA A 254 -9.13 -8.20 10.94
CA ALA A 254 -9.04 -8.43 9.50
C ALA A 254 -8.41 -9.80 9.20
N THR A 255 -7.34 -10.15 9.91
CA THR A 255 -6.66 -11.45 9.78
C THR A 255 -7.56 -12.61 10.15
N ALA A 256 -8.33 -12.48 11.25
CA ALA A 256 -9.31 -13.50 11.66
C ALA A 256 -10.39 -13.73 10.58
N LYS A 257 -10.96 -12.65 10.01
CA LYS A 257 -11.94 -12.74 8.91
C LYS A 257 -11.34 -13.36 7.64
N ALA A 258 -10.09 -13.05 7.31
CA ALA A 258 -9.39 -13.65 6.18
C ALA A 258 -9.19 -15.17 6.36
N GLN A 259 -8.84 -15.61 7.57
CA GLN A 259 -8.73 -17.04 7.90
C GLN A 259 -10.07 -17.77 7.85
N GLU A 260 -11.15 -17.13 8.32
CA GLU A 260 -12.52 -17.67 8.23
C GLU A 260 -12.95 -17.84 6.75
N ALA A 261 -12.72 -16.80 5.93
CA ALA A 261 -12.99 -16.86 4.49
C ALA A 261 -12.14 -17.92 3.76
N ALA A 262 -10.89 -18.13 4.19
CA ALA A 262 -10.04 -19.19 3.63
C ALA A 262 -10.60 -20.59 3.94
N LYS A 263 -11.00 -20.85 5.19
CA LYS A 263 -11.65 -22.12 5.59
C LYS A 263 -12.95 -22.36 4.85
N ALA A 264 -13.77 -21.32 4.66
CA ALA A 264 -15.01 -21.42 3.87
C ALA A 264 -14.75 -21.78 2.40
N ARG A 265 -13.70 -21.22 1.78
CA ARG A 265 -13.28 -21.58 0.42
C ARG A 265 -12.75 -23.01 0.32
N GLU A 266 -12.02 -23.49 1.33
CA GLU A 266 -11.52 -24.87 1.38
C GLU A 266 -12.67 -25.88 1.52
N ALA A 267 -13.64 -25.60 2.40
CA ALA A 267 -14.86 -26.41 2.54
C ALA A 267 -15.66 -26.49 1.23
N ALA A 268 -15.90 -25.35 0.56
CA ALA A 268 -16.59 -25.31 -0.73
C ALA A 268 -15.84 -26.07 -1.84
N LYS A 269 -14.49 -26.09 -1.79
CA LYS A 269 -13.66 -26.88 -2.72
C LYS A 269 -13.77 -28.38 -2.45
N ALA A 270 -13.89 -28.80 -1.19
CA ALA A 270 -14.11 -30.19 -0.82
C ALA A 270 -15.50 -30.68 -1.23
N GLU A 271 -16.55 -29.86 -1.05
CA GLU A 271 -17.92 -30.14 -1.50
C GLU A 271 -18.00 -30.31 -3.02
N ALA A 272 -17.43 -29.37 -3.79
CA ALA A 272 -17.37 -29.46 -5.25
C ALA A 272 -16.59 -30.69 -5.75
N ALA A 273 -15.54 -31.12 -5.02
CA ALA A 273 -14.80 -32.34 -5.35
C ALA A 273 -15.64 -33.61 -5.09
N ALA A 274 -16.43 -33.64 -4.01
CA ALA A 274 -17.34 -34.74 -3.72
C ALA A 274 -18.48 -34.84 -4.76
N GLU A 275 -19.06 -33.70 -5.15
CA GLU A 275 -20.10 -33.63 -6.18
C GLU A 275 -19.58 -34.09 -7.56
N ALA A 276 -18.36 -33.69 -7.93
CA ALA A 276 -17.70 -34.17 -9.14
C ALA A 276 -17.44 -35.69 -9.13
N GLN A 277 -17.07 -36.27 -7.99
CA GLN A 277 -16.92 -37.73 -7.84
C GLN A 277 -18.27 -38.46 -7.92
N ALA A 278 -19.34 -37.88 -7.37
CA ALA A 278 -20.70 -38.43 -7.50
C ALA A 278 -21.18 -38.42 -8.95
N ALA A 279 -20.96 -37.32 -9.68
CA ALA A 279 -21.27 -37.21 -11.10
C ALA A 279 -20.50 -38.23 -11.96
N ALA A 280 -19.21 -38.44 -11.69
CA ALA A 280 -18.39 -39.44 -12.38
C ALA A 280 -18.94 -40.87 -12.19
N LYS A 281 -19.27 -41.25 -10.94
CA LYS A 281 -19.89 -42.56 -10.64
C LYS A 281 -21.27 -42.72 -11.29
N ALA A 282 -22.06 -41.65 -11.38
CA ALA A 282 -23.36 -41.68 -12.05
C ALA A 282 -23.21 -41.91 -13.58
N GLN A 283 -22.21 -41.29 -14.22
CA GLN A 283 -21.90 -41.54 -15.63
C GLN A 283 -21.41 -42.97 -15.89
N GLU A 284 -20.59 -43.52 -14.99
CA GLU A 284 -20.12 -44.91 -15.08
C GLU A 284 -21.30 -45.90 -14.96
N ALA A 285 -22.19 -45.69 -13.99
CA ALA A 285 -23.41 -46.49 -13.82
C ALA A 285 -24.39 -46.36 -15.02
N ALA A 286 -24.45 -45.18 -15.67
CA ALA A 286 -25.25 -44.99 -16.88
C ALA A 286 -24.68 -45.81 -18.05
N LYS A 287 -23.36 -45.77 -18.28
CA LYS A 287 -22.68 -46.58 -19.31
C LYS A 287 -22.86 -48.09 -19.07
N ALA A 288 -22.78 -48.54 -17.81
CA ALA A 288 -23.02 -49.94 -17.46
C ALA A 288 -24.45 -50.40 -17.80
N ARG A 289 -25.47 -49.55 -17.55
CA ARG A 289 -26.87 -49.83 -17.93
C ARG A 289 -27.08 -49.84 -19.44
N GLU A 290 -26.39 -48.98 -20.18
CA GLU A 290 -26.45 -48.94 -21.64
C GLU A 290 -25.80 -50.19 -22.26
N ALA A 291 -24.65 -50.63 -21.73
CA ALA A 291 -24.00 -51.88 -22.12
C ALA A 291 -24.88 -53.11 -21.82
N ALA A 292 -25.54 -53.16 -20.66
CA ALA A 292 -26.46 -54.24 -20.32
C ALA A 292 -27.65 -54.32 -21.30
N LYS A 293 -28.27 -53.18 -21.65
CA LYS A 293 -29.32 -53.13 -22.69
C LYS A 293 -28.82 -53.55 -24.07
N ALA A 294 -27.56 -53.25 -24.41
CA ALA A 294 -26.96 -53.69 -25.67
C ALA A 294 -26.75 -55.21 -25.72
N GLN A 295 -26.39 -55.85 -24.60
CA GLN A 295 -26.34 -57.31 -24.50
C GLN A 295 -27.74 -57.95 -24.59
N GLU A 296 -28.72 -57.43 -23.84
CA GLU A 296 -30.11 -57.92 -23.88
C GLU A 296 -30.72 -57.83 -25.29
N ALA A 297 -30.43 -56.74 -26.02
CA ALA A 297 -30.82 -56.58 -27.42
C ALA A 297 -30.06 -57.50 -28.39
N ALA A 298 -28.83 -57.91 -28.06
CA ALA A 298 -28.05 -58.88 -28.83
C ALA A 298 -28.59 -60.30 -28.64
N GLU A 299 -28.89 -60.71 -27.40
CA GLU A 299 -29.52 -62.00 -27.09
C GLU A 299 -30.92 -62.11 -27.73
N ALA A 300 -31.72 -61.03 -27.69
CA ALA A 300 -33.01 -60.99 -28.39
C ALA A 300 -32.87 -61.15 -29.91
N ARG A 301 -31.81 -60.59 -30.52
CA ARG A 301 -31.48 -60.79 -31.95
C ARG A 301 -30.99 -62.21 -32.26
N GLU A 302 -30.35 -62.89 -31.31
CA GLU A 302 -29.95 -64.28 -31.48
C GLU A 302 -31.12 -65.25 -31.32
N ALA A 303 -32.03 -65.00 -30.36
CA ALA A 303 -33.29 -65.73 -30.24
C ALA A 303 -34.17 -65.60 -31.50
N ALA A 304 -34.21 -64.41 -32.12
CA ALA A 304 -34.90 -64.19 -33.40
C ALA A 304 -34.28 -64.96 -34.59
N LYS A 305 -33.01 -65.40 -34.51
CA LYS A 305 -32.36 -66.24 -35.54
C LYS A 305 -32.71 -67.72 -35.45
N ALA A 306 -33.35 -68.17 -34.37
CA ALA A 306 -33.73 -69.57 -34.17
C ALA A 306 -35.00 -70.00 -34.95
N GLN A 307 -35.66 -69.07 -35.67
CA GLN A 307 -36.83 -69.35 -36.50
C GLN A 307 -36.52 -69.16 -38.00
N LYS A 308 -36.83 -70.20 -38.79
CA LYS A 308 -36.80 -70.25 -40.27
C LYS A 308 -38.02 -71.07 -40.73
N PRO A 309 -38.46 -71.02 -42.01
CA PRO A 309 -37.84 -70.42 -43.21
C PRO A 309 -38.77 -69.31 -43.83
N ALA A 310 -38.62 -68.76 -45.04
CA ALA A 310 -37.85 -69.11 -46.24
C ALA A 310 -37.56 -67.89 -47.16
N THR A 311 -36.54 -68.01 -48.04
CA THR A 311 -36.40 -67.40 -49.40
C THR A 311 -36.96 -65.97 -49.66
N GLN A 312 -36.18 -64.94 -50.00
CA GLN A 312 -35.34 -64.82 -51.22
C GLN A 312 -34.25 -63.72 -51.09
N GLN A 313 -33.27 -63.73 -52.00
CA GLN A 313 -32.16 -62.76 -52.20
C GLN A 313 -31.76 -62.82 -53.70
N PRO A 314 -30.93 -61.91 -54.27
CA PRO A 314 -30.39 -60.60 -53.85
C PRO A 314 -30.85 -59.46 -54.83
N VAL A 315 -30.39 -58.21 -54.89
CA VAL A 315 -29.04 -57.57 -54.94
C VAL A 315 -29.24 -56.07 -54.63
N ALA A 316 -28.75 -55.55 -53.48
CA ALA A 316 -27.54 -54.71 -53.30
C ALA A 316 -27.65 -53.24 -53.80
N LYS A 317 -27.02 -52.24 -53.18
CA LYS A 317 -25.93 -52.27 -52.17
C LYS A 317 -25.96 -51.00 -51.29
N GLU A 318 -26.38 -51.12 -50.02
CA GLU A 318 -26.00 -50.15 -48.99
C GLU A 318 -24.62 -50.54 -48.43
N THR A 319 -23.74 -49.56 -48.27
CA THR A 319 -22.42 -49.74 -47.64
C THR A 319 -22.42 -49.08 -46.28
N GLU A 320 -22.47 -49.89 -45.23
CA GLU A 320 -21.97 -49.48 -43.92
C GLU A 320 -20.43 -49.35 -43.95
N THR A 321 -19.89 -48.75 -42.88
CA THR A 321 -18.46 -48.80 -42.49
C THR A 321 -17.50 -47.81 -43.15
N SER A 322 -17.62 -46.54 -42.77
CA SER A 322 -16.48 -45.87 -42.10
C SER A 322 -17.04 -44.76 -41.21
N ALA A 323 -16.61 -44.69 -39.94
CA ALA A 323 -17.02 -43.63 -39.05
C ALA A 323 -16.18 -42.37 -39.32
N PRO A 324 -16.75 -41.27 -39.82
CA PRO A 324 -16.05 -40.00 -39.78
C PRO A 324 -16.05 -39.52 -38.33
N SER A 325 -14.86 -39.23 -37.79
CA SER A 325 -14.72 -38.24 -36.72
C SER A 325 -15.11 -36.88 -37.34
N SER A 326 -16.41 -36.62 -37.39
CA SER A 326 -16.98 -35.48 -38.09
C SER A 326 -16.87 -34.23 -37.22
N SER A 327 -15.70 -33.60 -37.26
CA SER A 327 -15.49 -32.26 -36.71
C SER A 327 -16.44 -31.27 -37.41
N ARG A 328 -17.61 -31.03 -36.82
CA ARG A 328 -18.66 -30.20 -37.41
C ARG A 328 -18.20 -28.74 -37.39
N GLU A 329 -17.89 -28.21 -38.56
CA GLU A 329 -17.52 -26.80 -38.72
C GLU A 329 -18.77 -25.92 -38.93
N LEU A 330 -18.81 -24.78 -38.25
CA LEU A 330 -19.92 -23.84 -38.25
C LEU A 330 -19.37 -22.42 -38.36
N ARG A 331 -19.94 -21.60 -39.26
CA ARG A 331 -19.73 -20.13 -39.21
C ARG A 331 -20.81 -19.51 -38.34
N VAL A 332 -20.38 -18.79 -37.30
CA VAL A 332 -21.24 -18.19 -36.29
C VAL A 332 -20.89 -16.72 -36.07
N VAL A 333 -21.85 -15.95 -35.56
CA VAL A 333 -21.59 -14.61 -35.04
C VAL A 333 -21.10 -14.75 -33.60
N ALA A 334 -19.88 -14.29 -33.31
CA ALA A 334 -19.33 -14.22 -31.96
C ALA A 334 -19.43 -12.80 -31.40
N THR A 335 -19.93 -12.70 -30.18
CA THR A 335 -19.75 -11.55 -29.27
C THR A 335 -18.85 -11.96 -28.11
N ALA A 336 -18.59 -11.06 -27.16
CA ALA A 336 -17.91 -11.39 -25.90
C ALA A 336 -18.69 -10.82 -24.70
N TYR A 337 -18.54 -11.48 -23.55
CA TYR A 337 -19.09 -11.09 -22.26
C TYR A 337 -18.05 -11.25 -21.15
N THR A 338 -18.30 -10.63 -19.99
CA THR A 338 -17.42 -10.71 -18.81
C THR A 338 -18.07 -11.49 -17.68
N ALA A 339 -17.25 -11.93 -16.72
CA ALA A 339 -17.71 -12.54 -15.48
C ALA A 339 -18.06 -11.52 -14.36
N ASP A 340 -18.19 -10.22 -14.70
CA ASP A 340 -18.52 -9.17 -13.72
C ASP A 340 -19.98 -9.32 -13.23
N PRO A 341 -20.22 -9.51 -11.92
CA PRO A 341 -21.56 -9.60 -11.37
C PRO A 341 -22.46 -8.42 -11.75
N LEU A 342 -21.93 -7.20 -11.78
CA LEU A 342 -22.70 -5.98 -12.06
C LEU A 342 -23.16 -5.91 -13.52
N GLU A 343 -22.36 -6.41 -14.46
CA GLU A 343 -22.75 -6.48 -15.88
C GLU A 343 -23.79 -7.57 -16.16
N ASN A 344 -23.83 -8.59 -15.30
CA ASN A 344 -24.76 -9.72 -15.39
C ASN A 344 -26.03 -9.53 -14.53
N GLY A 345 -26.26 -8.33 -13.96
CA GLY A 345 -27.47 -8.00 -13.18
C GLY A 345 -27.46 -8.44 -11.72
N TYR A 346 -26.32 -8.94 -11.23
CA TYR A 346 -26.10 -9.31 -9.83
C TYR A 346 -25.51 -8.12 -9.03
N LYS A 347 -25.35 -8.29 -7.71
CA LYS A 347 -24.74 -7.28 -6.83
C LYS A 347 -23.22 -7.44 -6.81
N ALA A 348 -22.51 -6.37 -6.47
CA ALA A 348 -21.07 -6.43 -6.25
C ALA A 348 -20.75 -7.45 -5.13
N GLY A 349 -19.96 -8.48 -5.45
CA GLY A 349 -19.61 -9.58 -4.55
C GLY A 349 -20.39 -10.88 -4.77
N ASP A 350 -21.44 -10.87 -5.58
CA ASP A 350 -22.14 -12.10 -6.00
C ASP A 350 -21.25 -12.93 -6.96
N GLN A 351 -21.63 -14.20 -7.21
CA GLN A 351 -20.93 -15.09 -8.13
C GLN A 351 -21.71 -15.28 -9.43
N VAL A 352 -21.11 -14.94 -10.57
CA VAL A 352 -21.61 -15.31 -11.89
C VAL A 352 -21.27 -16.78 -12.14
N LYS A 353 -22.30 -17.60 -12.41
CA LYS A 353 -22.16 -19.02 -12.74
C LYS A 353 -22.71 -19.29 -14.15
N SER A 354 -22.02 -20.15 -14.90
CA SER A 354 -22.51 -20.60 -16.21
C SER A 354 -23.69 -21.58 -16.09
N ALA A 355 -24.35 -21.88 -17.21
CA ALA A 355 -25.40 -22.92 -17.26
C ALA A 355 -24.93 -24.31 -16.78
N LEU A 356 -23.64 -24.67 -16.94
CA LEU A 356 -23.04 -25.88 -16.37
C LEU A 356 -22.53 -25.71 -14.91
N GLY A 357 -22.83 -24.58 -14.26
CA GLY A 357 -22.47 -24.32 -12.86
C GLY A 357 -21.03 -23.84 -12.63
N HIS A 358 -20.23 -23.60 -13.68
CA HIS A 358 -18.87 -23.10 -13.52
C HIS A 358 -18.87 -21.68 -12.96
N ASN A 359 -18.14 -21.44 -11.87
CA ASN A 359 -17.99 -20.12 -11.27
C ASN A 359 -17.05 -19.26 -12.11
N LEU A 360 -17.62 -18.35 -12.90
CA LEU A 360 -16.90 -17.51 -13.84
C LEU A 360 -16.19 -16.36 -13.12
N THR A 361 -16.79 -15.80 -12.06
CA THR A 361 -16.18 -14.72 -11.26
C THR A 361 -14.89 -15.17 -10.57
N ALA A 362 -14.79 -16.44 -10.18
CA ALA A 362 -13.56 -17.05 -9.66
C ALA A 362 -12.57 -17.48 -10.76
N ASN A 363 -13.04 -17.67 -12.01
CA ASN A 363 -12.23 -18.17 -13.13
C ASN A 363 -12.45 -17.31 -14.40
N PRO A 364 -12.16 -15.99 -14.37
CA PRO A 364 -12.47 -15.08 -15.48
C PRO A 364 -11.68 -15.42 -16.77
N ASN A 365 -10.53 -16.12 -16.63
CA ASN A 365 -9.72 -16.61 -17.74
C ASN A 365 -10.15 -17.98 -18.28
N MET A 366 -11.24 -18.57 -17.78
CA MET A 366 -11.71 -19.89 -18.24
C MET A 366 -12.12 -19.81 -19.72
N LYS A 367 -11.61 -20.72 -20.54
CA LYS A 367 -12.00 -20.83 -21.95
C LYS A 367 -13.37 -21.50 -22.06
N LEU A 368 -14.40 -20.68 -21.88
CA LEU A 368 -15.80 -21.06 -21.89
C LEU A 368 -16.58 -20.14 -22.83
N ILE A 369 -17.59 -20.70 -23.49
CA ILE A 369 -18.49 -19.97 -24.38
C ILE A 369 -19.95 -20.26 -24.06
N ALA A 370 -20.81 -19.27 -24.28
CA ALA A 370 -22.25 -19.43 -24.33
C ALA A 370 -22.70 -19.84 -25.74
N VAL A 371 -23.63 -20.80 -25.83
CA VAL A 371 -24.12 -21.37 -27.10
C VAL A 371 -25.63 -21.57 -27.11
N ASP A 372 -26.19 -21.86 -28.29
CA ASP A 372 -27.49 -22.52 -28.40
C ASP A 372 -27.30 -24.05 -28.32
N PRO A 373 -27.85 -24.74 -27.30
CA PRO A 373 -27.73 -26.19 -27.15
C PRO A 373 -28.25 -27.01 -28.34
N SER A 374 -29.15 -26.45 -29.15
CA SER A 374 -29.70 -27.10 -30.34
C SER A 374 -28.73 -27.09 -31.53
N VAL A 375 -27.70 -26.24 -31.49
CA VAL A 375 -26.68 -26.09 -32.55
C VAL A 375 -25.34 -26.66 -32.11
N ILE A 376 -24.90 -26.35 -30.89
CA ILE A 376 -23.71 -26.88 -30.24
C ILE A 376 -24.14 -27.43 -28.87
N PRO A 377 -24.08 -28.75 -28.63
CA PRO A 377 -24.46 -29.32 -27.34
C PRO A 377 -23.65 -28.75 -26.17
N LEU A 378 -24.31 -28.58 -25.02
CA LEU A 378 -23.60 -28.20 -23.79
C LEU A 378 -22.65 -29.32 -23.35
N GLY A 379 -21.48 -28.93 -22.88
CA GLY A 379 -20.37 -29.82 -22.51
C GLY A 379 -19.44 -30.17 -23.67
N SER A 380 -19.81 -29.91 -24.94
CA SER A 380 -18.90 -30.10 -26.08
C SER A 380 -17.64 -29.23 -25.95
N LYS A 381 -16.49 -29.81 -26.29
CA LYS A 381 -15.29 -29.01 -26.59
C LYS A 381 -15.43 -28.43 -27.99
N VAL A 382 -14.98 -27.21 -28.16
CA VAL A 382 -14.96 -26.53 -29.45
C VAL A 382 -13.64 -25.81 -29.65
N TRP A 383 -13.22 -25.64 -30.90
CA TRP A 383 -12.21 -24.66 -31.26
C TRP A 383 -12.89 -23.45 -31.90
N VAL A 384 -12.57 -22.25 -31.41
CA VAL A 384 -13.12 -20.98 -31.90
C VAL A 384 -11.98 -20.16 -32.50
N GLU A 385 -12.14 -19.78 -33.77
CA GLU A 385 -11.18 -18.95 -34.51
C GLU A 385 -10.87 -17.64 -33.74
N GLY A 386 -9.59 -17.38 -33.50
CA GLY A 386 -9.12 -16.22 -32.74
C GLY A 386 -9.26 -16.28 -31.22
N TYR A 387 -9.95 -17.28 -30.65
CA TYR A 387 -10.15 -17.42 -29.19
C TYR A 387 -9.51 -18.69 -28.59
N GLY A 388 -9.39 -19.76 -29.39
CA GLY A 388 -8.75 -21.03 -29.03
C GLY A 388 -9.73 -22.16 -28.72
N VAL A 389 -9.24 -23.22 -28.06
CA VAL A 389 -10.09 -24.32 -27.58
C VAL A 389 -10.86 -23.88 -26.34
N ALA A 390 -12.16 -24.12 -26.32
CA ALA A 390 -13.08 -23.73 -25.27
C ALA A 390 -14.15 -24.80 -25.00
N ILE A 391 -14.88 -24.65 -23.89
CA ILE A 391 -16.00 -25.49 -23.50
C ILE A 391 -17.31 -24.76 -23.80
N ALA A 392 -18.25 -25.42 -24.47
CA ALA A 392 -19.64 -24.98 -24.58
C ALA A 392 -20.35 -25.14 -23.23
N GLY A 393 -20.10 -24.20 -22.31
CA GLY A 393 -20.42 -24.35 -20.89
C GLY A 393 -21.51 -23.43 -20.36
N ASP A 394 -22.11 -22.61 -21.22
CA ASP A 394 -23.08 -21.58 -20.84
C ASP A 394 -24.19 -21.38 -21.88
N THR A 395 -25.25 -20.68 -21.49
CA THR A 395 -26.38 -20.32 -22.38
C THR A 395 -26.89 -18.93 -22.07
N GLY A 396 -26.96 -18.05 -23.09
CA GLY A 396 -27.59 -16.74 -22.97
C GLY A 396 -28.97 -16.70 -23.62
N GLY A 397 -29.89 -15.89 -23.09
CA GLY A 397 -31.21 -15.68 -23.70
C GLY A 397 -31.13 -15.14 -25.14
N ALA A 398 -30.16 -14.26 -25.40
CA ALA A 398 -29.87 -13.70 -26.71
C ALA A 398 -28.99 -14.59 -27.61
N ILE A 399 -28.47 -15.71 -27.10
CA ILE A 399 -27.56 -16.63 -27.81
C ILE A 399 -28.40 -17.79 -28.34
N LYS A 400 -28.82 -17.65 -29.61
CA LYS A 400 -29.71 -18.56 -30.33
C LYS A 400 -29.24 -18.75 -31.76
N GLY A 401 -29.42 -19.96 -32.30
CA GLY A 401 -28.95 -20.36 -33.62
C GLY A 401 -27.42 -20.29 -33.76
N ASN A 402 -26.95 -19.81 -34.92
CA ASN A 402 -25.52 -19.66 -35.23
C ASN A 402 -24.90 -18.42 -34.58
N LYS A 403 -25.06 -18.27 -33.26
CA LYS A 403 -24.44 -17.23 -32.44
C LYS A 403 -23.75 -17.86 -31.23
N ILE A 404 -22.60 -17.32 -30.85
CA ILE A 404 -21.90 -17.65 -29.61
C ILE A 404 -21.54 -16.37 -28.85
N ASP A 405 -21.31 -16.50 -27.54
CA ASP A 405 -20.70 -15.46 -26.72
C ASP A 405 -19.43 -16.02 -26.08
N VAL A 406 -18.29 -15.34 -26.18
CA VAL A 406 -17.03 -15.83 -25.59
C VAL A 406 -16.75 -15.15 -24.25
N LEU A 407 -16.37 -15.93 -23.24
CA LEU A 407 -15.99 -15.39 -21.94
C LEU A 407 -14.64 -14.67 -22.05
N MET A 408 -14.60 -13.42 -21.62
CA MET A 408 -13.38 -12.60 -21.53
C MET A 408 -13.12 -12.19 -20.08
N PRO A 409 -11.85 -12.09 -19.67
CA PRO A 409 -11.49 -11.88 -18.27
C PRO A 409 -11.80 -10.47 -17.75
N ASP A 410 -11.89 -9.49 -18.65
CA ASP A 410 -12.14 -8.09 -18.31
C ASP A 410 -12.93 -7.36 -19.40
N LYS A 411 -13.44 -6.18 -19.05
CA LYS A 411 -14.26 -5.35 -19.94
C LYS A 411 -13.49 -4.80 -21.15
N GLY A 412 -12.19 -4.53 -21.00
CA GLY A 412 -11.31 -4.07 -22.07
C GLY A 412 -11.09 -5.14 -23.13
N THR A 413 -10.76 -6.37 -22.72
CA THR A 413 -10.63 -7.51 -23.65
C THR A 413 -11.95 -7.87 -24.33
N SER A 414 -13.08 -7.82 -23.61
CA SER A 414 -14.41 -7.97 -24.22
C SER A 414 -14.72 -6.90 -25.27
N SER A 415 -14.47 -5.63 -24.95
CA SER A 415 -14.70 -4.49 -25.86
C SER A 415 -13.83 -4.56 -27.12
N ASN A 416 -12.55 -4.94 -26.96
CA ASN A 416 -11.61 -5.13 -28.06
C ASN A 416 -11.94 -6.36 -28.92
N TRP A 417 -12.63 -7.37 -28.37
CA TRP A 417 -13.10 -8.49 -29.17
C TRP A 417 -14.18 -8.05 -30.15
N GLY A 418 -15.18 -7.29 -29.68
CA GLY A 418 -16.28 -6.78 -30.50
C GLY A 418 -17.18 -7.88 -31.08
N ARG A 419 -18.03 -7.52 -32.06
CA ARG A 419 -18.87 -8.49 -32.78
C ARG A 419 -18.23 -8.86 -34.12
N LYS A 420 -17.94 -10.14 -34.34
CA LYS A 420 -17.36 -10.64 -35.59
C LYS A 420 -17.96 -11.98 -36.01
N THR A 421 -17.79 -12.38 -37.26
CA THR A 421 -18.11 -13.75 -37.71
C THR A 421 -16.87 -14.60 -37.56
N VAL A 422 -16.98 -15.76 -36.92
CA VAL A 422 -15.88 -16.71 -36.68
C VAL A 422 -16.25 -18.11 -37.12
N THR A 423 -15.23 -18.92 -37.41
CA THR A 423 -15.36 -20.36 -37.60
C THR A 423 -15.24 -21.07 -36.25
N VAL A 424 -16.19 -21.97 -35.98
CA VAL A 424 -16.19 -22.86 -34.81
C VAL A 424 -16.14 -24.30 -35.30
N LYS A 425 -15.27 -25.11 -34.71
CA LYS A 425 -15.16 -26.55 -34.97
C LYS A 425 -15.57 -27.29 -33.70
N VAL A 426 -16.60 -28.13 -33.78
CA VAL A 426 -16.99 -29.00 -32.65
C VAL A 426 -16.02 -30.17 -32.56
N LEU A 427 -15.42 -30.34 -31.39
CA LEU A 427 -14.44 -31.38 -31.07
C LEU A 427 -15.13 -32.38 -30.12
N ASN A 428 -15.82 -33.36 -30.72
CA ASN A 428 -16.48 -34.45 -30.00
C ASN A 428 -15.47 -35.52 -29.55
#